data_AF-A0A2S8VKI5-F1
#
_entry.id   AF-A0A2S8VKI5-F1
#
_cell.length_a   1.000
_cell.length_b   1.000
_cell.length_c   1.000
_cell.angle_alpha   90.00
_cell.angle_beta   90.00
_cell.angle_gamma   90.00
#
_symmetry.space_group_name_H-M   'P 1'
#
loop_
_entity.id
_entity.type
_entity.pdbx_description
1 polymer ?
#
loop_
_entity_poly.entity_id
_entity_poly.type
_entity_poly.pdbx_seq_one_letter_code
_entity_poly.pdbx_strand_id
1 'polypeptide(L)'
;MDPRALQLRSSGMPFSLLAGAFRFLGWLNGGAALALVAFSLGIVGGDIAAPDLQLPLALFLAGLLASCLGLLFAYLAQVSLLRQGDRGHSTRGHWPAQLLAMVCYLLSALAFCGACWFSLGQATPDAQQMTSYASR
;
A
#
# COMPACT_ATOMS: atom_id res chain seq x y z
N MET A 1 4.40 21.69 33.83
CA MET A 1 3.90 20.80 32.76
C MET A 1 4.47 19.41 33.00
N ASP A 2 3.63 18.38 33.00
CA ASP A 2 4.10 17.02 33.27
C ASP A 2 5.01 16.50 32.14
N PRO A 3 6.25 16.07 32.44
CA PRO A 3 7.19 15.58 31.42
C PRO A 3 6.66 14.35 30.67
N ARG A 4 5.80 13.55 31.32
CA ARG A 4 5.11 12.39 30.72
C ARG A 4 4.13 12.79 29.61
N ALA A 5 3.42 13.90 29.78
CA ALA A 5 2.49 14.39 28.76
C ALA A 5 3.23 14.85 27.49
N LEU A 6 4.42 15.42 27.66
CA LEU A 6 5.26 15.87 26.53
C LEU A 6 5.83 14.68 25.75
N GLN A 7 6.28 13.62 26.44
CA GLN A 7 6.76 12.38 25.83
C GLN A 7 5.67 11.67 25.02
N LEU A 8 4.47 11.49 25.58
CA LEU A 8 3.34 10.87 24.86
C LEU A 8 2.96 11.63 23.59
N ARG A 9 2.97 12.97 23.65
CA ARG A 9 2.68 13.83 22.51
C ARG A 9 3.76 13.72 21.43
N SER A 10 5.03 13.66 21.82
CA SER A 10 6.15 13.51 20.89
C SER A 10 6.15 12.16 20.15
N SER A 11 5.76 11.08 20.84
CA SER A 11 5.69 9.73 20.28
C SER A 11 4.43 9.49 19.44
N GLY A 12 3.34 10.21 19.71
CA GLY A 12 2.07 10.08 18.98
C GLY A 12 2.11 10.67 17.57
N MET A 13 2.84 11.77 17.37
CA MET A 13 2.98 12.45 16.07
C MET A 13 3.56 11.55 14.96
N PRO A 14 4.73 10.88 15.13
CA PRO A 14 5.30 10.05 14.08
C PRO A 14 4.44 8.82 13.76
N PHE A 15 3.75 8.26 14.77
CA PHE A 15 2.82 7.16 14.55
C PHE A 15 1.59 7.60 13.72
N SER A 16 1.01 8.76 14.04
CA SER A 16 -0.14 9.30 13.30
C SER A 16 0.21 9.55 11.82
N LEU A 17 1.39 10.11 11.55
CA LEU A 17 1.89 10.31 10.19
C LEU A 17 2.09 8.97 9.46
N LEU A 18 2.70 7.98 10.11
CA LEU A 18 2.96 6.68 9.51
C LEU A 18 1.64 5.93 9.23
N ALA A 19 0.70 5.93 10.18
CA ALA A 19 -0.62 5.34 9.99
C ALA A 19 -1.39 6.03 8.86
N GLY A 20 -1.29 7.37 8.76
CA GLY A 20 -1.83 8.14 7.65
C GLY A 20 -1.23 7.72 6.30
N ALA A 21 0.09 7.53 6.24
CA ALA A 21 0.79 7.10 5.04
C ALA A 21 0.36 5.69 4.59
N PHE A 22 0.25 4.73 5.52
CA PHE A 22 -0.30 3.40 5.20
C PHE A 22 -1.74 3.45 4.73
N ARG A 23 -2.58 4.29 5.34
CA ARG A 23 -3.97 4.46 4.93
C ARG A 23 -4.08 5.02 3.52
N PHE A 24 -3.22 5.97 3.18
CA PHE A 24 -3.12 6.50 1.82
C PHE A 24 -2.73 5.42 0.81
N LEU A 25 -1.69 4.62 1.09
CA LEU A 25 -1.31 3.50 0.21
C LEU A 25 -2.37 2.41 0.12
N GLY A 26 -3.08 2.11 1.21
CA GLY A 26 -4.20 1.18 1.21
C GLY A 26 -5.33 1.66 0.30
N TRP A 27 -5.64 2.96 0.34
CA TRP A 27 -6.60 3.56 -0.59
C TRP A 27 -6.14 3.53 -2.04
N LEU A 28 -4.86 3.82 -2.32
CA LEU A 28 -4.31 3.76 -3.67
C LEU A 28 -4.38 2.34 -4.25
N ASN A 29 -3.81 1.37 -3.53
CA ASN A 29 -3.77 -0.03 -3.98
C ASN A 29 -5.18 -0.63 -4.05
N GLY A 30 -6.01 -0.42 -3.03
CA GLY A 30 -7.38 -0.94 -2.99
C GLY A 30 -8.29 -0.27 -4.02
N GLY A 31 -8.20 1.06 -4.19
CA GLY A 31 -8.97 1.81 -5.18
C GLY A 31 -8.60 1.40 -6.61
N ALA A 32 -7.31 1.25 -6.91
CA ALA A 32 -6.86 0.76 -8.21
C ALA A 32 -7.29 -0.68 -8.47
N ALA A 33 -7.21 -1.57 -7.47
CA ALA A 33 -7.69 -2.94 -7.59
C ALA A 33 -9.21 -2.99 -7.88
N LEU A 34 -10.01 -2.19 -7.17
CA LEU A 34 -11.45 -2.10 -7.41
C LEU A 34 -11.77 -1.57 -8.81
N ALA A 35 -11.01 -0.57 -9.28
CA ALA A 35 -11.17 -0.04 -10.64
C ALA A 35 -10.88 -1.11 -11.70
N LEU A 36 -9.80 -1.88 -11.55
CA LEU A 36 -9.49 -2.99 -12.45
C LEU A 36 -10.56 -4.09 -12.41
N VAL A 37 -11.05 -4.46 -11.22
CA VAL A 37 -12.13 -5.46 -11.10
C VAL A 37 -13.42 -4.97 -11.76
N ALA A 38 -13.78 -3.69 -11.57
CA ALA A 38 -14.95 -3.11 -12.22
C ALA A 38 -14.81 -3.10 -13.75
N PHE A 39 -13.61 -2.83 -14.26
CA PHE A 39 -13.29 -2.96 -15.68
C PHE A 39 -13.42 -4.42 -16.16
N SER A 40 -12.83 -5.38 -15.46
CA SER A 40 -12.90 -6.81 -15.83
C SER A 40 -14.31 -7.41 -15.75
N LEU A 41 -15.20 -6.86 -14.91
CA LEU A 41 -16.62 -7.25 -14.86
C LEU A 41 -17.46 -6.61 -15.98
N GLY A 42 -16.87 -5.73 -16.81
CA GLY A 42 -17.58 -4.99 -17.84
C GLY A 42 -18.48 -3.87 -17.31
N ILE A 43 -18.33 -3.47 -16.04
CA ILE A 43 -19.06 -2.31 -15.47
C ILE A 43 -18.54 -1.00 -16.09
N VAL A 44 -17.23 -0.96 -16.40
CA VAL A 44 -16.55 0.16 -17.04
C VAL A 44 -15.88 -0.38 -18.30
N GLY A 45 -16.39 -0.05 -19.49
CA GLY A 45 -15.84 -0.51 -20.78
C GLY A 45 -16.42 -1.84 -21.26
N GLY A 46 -17.49 -1.77 -22.05
CA GLY A 46 -18.07 -2.94 -22.74
C GLY A 46 -17.40 -3.21 -24.09
N ASP A 47 -17.23 -4.50 -24.41
CA ASP A 47 -16.80 -5.05 -25.71
C ASP A 47 -15.34 -4.84 -26.14
N ILE A 48 -14.40 -4.72 -25.20
CA ILE A 48 -12.96 -4.85 -25.50
C ILE A 48 -12.49 -6.23 -25.08
N ALA A 49 -11.81 -6.97 -25.97
CA ALA A 49 -11.19 -8.25 -25.65
C ALA A 49 -10.31 -8.07 -24.41
N ALA A 50 -10.64 -8.78 -23.32
CA ALA A 50 -10.05 -8.52 -22.00
C ALA A 50 -8.52 -8.70 -22.06
N PRO A 51 -7.72 -7.63 -21.90
CA PRO A 51 -6.28 -7.77 -21.73
C PRO A 51 -6.02 -8.53 -20.44
N ASP A 52 -4.92 -9.29 -20.38
CA ASP A 52 -4.55 -10.04 -19.18
C ASP A 52 -4.11 -9.09 -18.04
N LEU A 53 -5.12 -8.57 -17.33
CA LEU A 53 -4.97 -7.65 -16.19
C LEU A 53 -4.72 -8.37 -14.86
N GLN A 54 -4.58 -9.70 -14.88
CA GLN A 54 -4.39 -10.49 -13.67
C GLN A 54 -3.11 -10.10 -12.93
N LEU A 55 -2.03 -9.80 -13.66
CA LEU A 55 -0.74 -9.46 -13.08
C LEU A 55 -0.74 -8.06 -12.40
N PRO A 56 -1.23 -6.98 -13.04
CA PRO A 56 -1.47 -5.70 -12.35
C PRO A 56 -2.39 -5.83 -11.13
N LEU A 57 -3.47 -6.60 -11.23
CA LEU A 57 -4.41 -6.82 -10.12
C LEU A 57 -3.74 -7.53 -8.94
N ALA A 58 -2.95 -8.57 -9.20
CA ALA A 58 -2.19 -9.29 -8.18
C ALA A 58 -1.19 -8.38 -7.46
N LEU A 59 -0.52 -7.48 -8.20
CA LEU A 59 0.40 -6.51 -7.62
C LEU A 59 -0.32 -5.49 -6.73
N PHE A 60 -1.47 -4.95 -7.14
CA PHE A 60 -2.27 -4.06 -6.29
C PHE A 60 -2.75 -4.76 -5.01
N LEU A 61 -3.20 -6.02 -5.10
CA LEU A 61 -3.61 -6.81 -3.93
C LEU A 61 -2.43 -7.10 -2.99
N ALA A 62 -1.26 -7.44 -3.54
CA ALA A 62 -0.04 -7.62 -2.76
C ALA A 62 0.36 -6.32 -2.04
N GLY A 63 0.28 -5.18 -2.74
CA GLY A 63 0.53 -3.85 -2.17
C GLY A 63 -0.47 -3.50 -1.06
N LEU A 64 -1.74 -3.85 -1.23
CA LEU A 64 -2.78 -3.68 -0.22
C LEU A 64 -2.49 -4.53 1.03
N LEU A 65 -2.17 -5.81 0.85
CA LEU A 65 -1.82 -6.71 1.97
C LEU A 65 -0.58 -6.22 2.71
N ALA A 66 0.44 -5.77 1.99
CA ALA A 66 1.64 -5.17 2.58
C ALA A 66 1.31 -3.93 3.41
N SER A 67 0.39 -3.07 2.94
CA SER A 67 -0.05 -1.90 3.71
C SER A 67 -0.78 -2.27 5.01
N CYS A 68 -1.61 -3.32 4.99
CA CYS A 68 -2.28 -3.84 6.19
C CYS A 68 -1.28 -4.43 7.20
N LEU A 69 -0.33 -5.26 6.73
CA LEU A 69 0.72 -5.82 7.59
C LEU A 69 1.61 -4.72 8.19
N GLY A 70 2.00 -3.73 7.37
CA GLY A 70 2.82 -2.61 7.83
C GLY A 70 2.14 -1.80 8.93
N LEU A 71 0.82 -1.58 8.83
CA LEU A 71 0.05 -0.91 9.88
C LEU A 71 -0.01 -1.75 11.17
N LEU A 72 -0.14 -3.08 11.06
CA LEU A 72 -0.10 -3.99 12.21
C LEU A 72 1.26 -3.91 12.93
N PHE A 73 2.37 -3.92 12.19
CA PHE A 73 3.71 -3.80 12.77
C PHE A 73 3.98 -2.43 13.36
N ALA A 74 3.48 -1.35 12.72
CA ALA A 74 3.55 -0.01 13.28
C ALA A 74 2.79 0.09 14.61
N TYR A 75 1.63 -0.54 14.71
CA TYR A 75 0.86 -0.61 15.96
C TYR A 75 1.60 -1.39 17.05
N LEU A 76 2.18 -2.55 16.72
CA LEU A 76 2.98 -3.33 17.66
C LEU A 76 4.21 -2.54 18.15
N ALA A 77 4.88 -1.81 17.26
CA ALA A 77 5.98 -0.91 17.64
C ALA A 77 5.52 0.17 18.62
N GLN A 78 4.36 0.79 18.38
CA GLN A 78 3.78 1.80 19.28
C GLN A 78 3.44 1.20 20.67
N VAL A 79 2.79 0.05 20.72
CA VAL A 79 2.46 -0.64 21.98
C VAL A 79 3.73 -1.01 22.75
N SER A 80 4.79 -1.42 22.06
CA SER A 80 6.08 -1.73 22.69
C SER A 80 6.72 -0.49 23.32
N LEU A 81 6.63 0.67 22.65
CA LEU A 81 7.13 1.95 23.17
C LEU A 81 6.35 2.43 24.39
N LEU A 82 5.02 2.29 24.38
CA LEU A 82 4.19 2.62 25.56
C LEU A 82 4.58 1.75 26.76
N ARG A 83 4.70 0.44 26.56
CA ARG A 83 5.12 -0.50 27.62
C ARG A 83 6.53 -0.22 28.17
N GLN A 84 7.43 0.31 27.35
CA GLN A 84 8.77 0.72 27.79
C GLN A 84 8.74 2.02 28.60
N GLY A 85 7.91 2.98 28.20
CA GLY A 85 7.68 4.22 28.94
C GLY A 85 7.16 3.97 30.36
N ASP A 86 6.30 2.96 30.54
CA ASP A 86 5.76 2.58 31.85
C ASP A 86 6.79 1.84 32.74
N ARG A 87 7.72 1.09 32.14
CA ARG A 87 8.68 0.23 32.88
C ARG A 87 10.04 0.86 33.16
N GLY A 88 10.30 2.07 32.65
CA GLY A 88 11.53 2.83 32.88
C GLY A 88 12.82 2.20 32.31
N HIS A 89 12.73 1.05 31.64
CA HIS A 89 13.86 0.36 31.02
C HIS A 89 13.77 0.47 29.50
N SER A 90 14.77 1.11 28.90
CA SER A 90 14.88 1.24 27.44
C SER A 90 15.40 -0.06 26.84
N THR A 91 14.49 -0.91 26.34
CA THR A 91 14.86 -2.11 25.58
C THR A 91 14.68 -1.83 24.10
N ARG A 92 15.70 -2.09 23.28
CA ARG A 92 15.68 -1.89 21.81
C ARG A 92 14.67 -2.78 21.05
N GLY A 93 13.75 -3.47 21.74
CA GLY A 93 12.81 -4.43 21.15
C GLY A 93 11.78 -3.84 20.16
N HIS A 94 11.63 -2.51 20.09
CA HIS A 94 10.70 -1.86 19.14
C HIS A 94 11.28 -1.72 17.72
N TRP A 95 12.62 -1.73 17.59
CA TRP A 95 13.33 -1.55 16.32
C TRP A 95 12.95 -2.57 15.23
N PRO A 96 12.88 -3.89 15.49
CA PRO A 96 12.54 -4.85 14.44
C PRO A 96 11.12 -4.67 13.90
N ALA A 97 10.15 -4.35 14.76
CA ALA A 97 8.77 -4.10 14.34
C ALA A 97 8.66 -2.82 13.50
N GLN A 98 9.38 -1.76 13.90
CA GLN A 98 9.45 -0.50 13.15
C GLN A 98 10.11 -0.70 11.77
N LEU A 99 11.21 -1.46 11.71
CA LEU A 99 11.92 -1.76 10.47
C LEU A 99 11.03 -2.56 9.52
N LEU A 100 10.33 -3.57 10.04
CA LEU A 100 9.42 -4.39 9.25
C LEU A 100 8.24 -3.58 8.70
N ALA A 101 7.70 -2.64 9.49
CA ALA A 101 6.71 -1.69 9.01
C ALA A 101 7.26 -0.86 7.82
N MET A 102 8.47 -0.31 7.94
CA MET A 102 9.09 0.45 6.84
C MET A 102 9.31 -0.39 5.58
N VAL A 103 9.72 -1.65 5.72
CA VAL A 103 9.83 -2.58 4.59
C VAL A 103 8.47 -2.82 3.94
N CYS A 104 7.43 -3.08 4.73
CA CYS A 104 6.06 -3.24 4.22
C CYS A 104 5.55 -1.99 3.49
N TYR A 105 5.89 -0.79 3.97
CA TYR A 105 5.56 0.47 3.31
C TYR A 105 6.22 0.57 1.92
N LEU A 106 7.52 0.31 1.84
CA LEU A 106 8.25 0.35 0.58
C LEU A 106 7.75 -0.71 -0.41
N LEU A 107 7.47 -1.92 0.06
CA LEU A 107 6.90 -2.98 -0.77
C LEU A 107 5.52 -2.59 -1.32
N SER A 108 4.67 -1.97 -0.50
CA SER A 108 3.36 -1.49 -0.93
C SER A 108 3.47 -0.38 -2.00
N ALA A 109 4.41 0.55 -1.84
CA ALA A 109 4.67 1.60 -2.82
C ALA A 109 5.20 1.03 -4.15
N LEU A 110 6.17 0.13 -4.07
CA LEU A 110 6.77 -0.53 -5.24
C LEU A 110 5.75 -1.40 -5.98
N ALA A 111 4.88 -2.10 -5.26
CA ALA A 111 3.80 -2.88 -5.86
C ALA A 111 2.83 -1.99 -6.64
N PHE A 112 2.46 -0.81 -6.08
CA PHE A 112 1.64 0.17 -6.77
C PHE A 112 2.32 0.69 -8.04
N CYS A 113 3.58 1.15 -7.95
CA CYS A 113 4.33 1.63 -9.10
C CYS A 113 4.50 0.56 -10.18
N GLY A 114 4.81 -0.68 -9.77
CA GLY A 114 4.94 -1.82 -10.66
C GLY A 114 3.62 -2.12 -11.37
N ALA A 115 2.51 -2.18 -10.64
CA ALA A 115 1.18 -2.40 -11.20
C ALA A 115 0.81 -1.32 -12.23
N CYS A 116 1.09 -0.04 -11.93
CA CYS A 116 0.89 1.05 -12.89
C CYS A 116 1.75 0.87 -14.15
N TRP A 117 3.01 0.48 -13.99
CA TRP A 117 3.92 0.24 -15.11
C TRP A 117 3.44 -0.89 -16.02
N PHE A 118 3.05 -2.03 -15.43
CA PHE A 118 2.52 -3.16 -16.20
C PHE A 118 1.18 -2.83 -16.85
N SER A 119 0.30 -2.09 -16.17
CA SER A 119 -0.98 -1.66 -16.74
C SER A 119 -0.78 -0.74 -17.97
N LEU A 120 0.20 0.16 -17.93
CA LEU A 120 0.57 0.99 -19.09
C LEU A 120 1.18 0.15 -20.22
N GLY A 121 2.04 -0.81 -19.89
CA GLY A 121 2.69 -1.69 -20.87
C GLY A 121 1.73 -2.62 -21.62
N GLN A 122 0.56 -2.93 -21.05
CA GLN A 122 -0.49 -3.69 -21.74
C GLN A 122 -1.38 -2.81 -22.63
N ALA A 123 -1.48 -1.51 -22.36
CA ALA A 123 -2.29 -0.59 -23.17
C ALA A 123 -1.68 -0.28 -24.56
N THR A 124 -0.35 -0.36 -24.69
CA THR A 124 0.37 -0.10 -25.95
C THR A 124 0.17 -1.18 -27.03
N PRO A 125 0.28 -2.49 -26.75
CA PRO A 125 0.03 -3.52 -27.76
C PRO A 125 -1.41 -3.53 -28.28
N ASP A 126 -2.41 -3.32 -27.41
CA ASP A 126 -3.83 -3.29 -27.82
C ASP A 126 -4.15 -2.15 -28.80
N ALA A 127 -3.55 -0.97 -28.60
CA ALA A 127 -3.74 0.18 -29.49
C ALA A 127 -3.17 -0.07 -30.90
N GLN A 128 -2.07 -0.82 -31.02
CA GLN A 128 -1.51 -1.20 -32.33
C GLN A 128 -2.33 -2.29 -33.04
N GLN A 129 -2.97 -3.20 -32.29
CA GLN A 129 -3.88 -4.20 -32.89
C GLN A 129 -5.17 -3.55 -33.41
N MET A 130 -5.81 -2.64 -32.66
CA MET A 130 -7.01 -1.95 -33.14
C MET A 130 -6.76 -1.13 -34.41
N THR A 131 -5.62 -0.44 -34.50
CA THR A 131 -5.27 0.36 -35.69
C THR A 131 -5.00 -0.49 -36.94
N SER A 132 -4.48 -1.71 -36.77
CA SER A 132 -4.21 -2.62 -37.89
C SER A 132 -5.45 -3.38 -38.37
N TYR A 133 -6.45 -3.62 -37.51
CA TYR A 133 -7.76 -4.12 -37.95
C TYR A 133 -8.61 -3.04 -38.64
N ALA A 134 -8.51 -1.78 -38.23
CA ALA A 134 -9.22 -0.67 -38.89
C ALA A 134 -8.67 -0.31 -40.28
N SER A 135 -7.47 -0.80 -40.63
CA SER A 135 -6.80 -0.52 -41.91
C SER A 135 -6.99 -1.62 -42.97
N ARG A 136 -7.72 -2.71 -42.66
CA ARG A 136 -8.08 -3.77 -43.62
C ARG A 136 -9.55 -3.66 -44.00
#